data_AF-A0A518DXP7-F1
#
_entry.id   AF-A0A518DXP7-F1
#
_cell.length_a   1.000
_cell.length_b   1.000
_cell.length_c   1.000
_cell.angle_alpha   90.00
_cell.angle_beta   90.00
_cell.angle_gamma   90.00
#
_symmetry.space_group_name_H-M   'P 1'
#
loop_
_entity.id
_entity.type
_entity.pdbx_description
1 polymer ?
#
loop_
_entity_poly.entity_id
_entity_poly.type
_entity_poly.pdbx_seq_one_letter_code
_entity_poly.pdbx_strand_id
1 'polypeptide(L)'
;MSYARCQELFRLGLLDALEICRPHVERMMEEGELSNDASHEHAVRGIALDIFPWFTQAAIALRVRSDPETPHLAKWRHYDFFSDLIIVESEAMGEAAQYAADVWKDPPAGVEMGDAAHLTFLAGAEALLDDSVQEKLCRILRVDRDSVLAEMMKYYLFHPDMTCESNYCDIVRMWRIKEQNQKLWS
;
A
#
# COMPACT_ATOMS: atom_id res chain seq x y z
N MET A 1 16.37 0.00 -16.08
CA MET A 1 15.32 -0.10 -15.04
C MET A 1 13.96 -0.21 -15.74
N SER A 2 13.01 -1.00 -15.24
CA SER A 2 11.69 -1.18 -15.87
C SER A 2 10.55 -1.10 -14.85
N TYR A 3 9.42 -0.55 -15.27
CA TYR A 3 8.21 -0.42 -14.46
C TYR A 3 7.73 -1.76 -13.87
N ALA A 4 7.68 -2.81 -14.70
CA ALA A 4 7.27 -4.14 -14.28
C ALA A 4 8.17 -4.73 -13.18
N ARG A 5 9.48 -4.43 -13.20
CA ARG A 5 10.39 -4.85 -12.13
C ARG A 5 10.10 -4.11 -10.83
N CYS A 6 9.82 -2.81 -10.90
CA CYS A 6 9.43 -2.00 -9.74
C CYS A 6 8.16 -2.55 -9.07
N GLN A 7 7.12 -2.81 -9.88
CA GLN A 7 5.86 -3.38 -9.40
C GLN A 7 6.08 -4.75 -8.73
N GLU A 8 6.85 -5.64 -9.36
CA GLU A 8 7.12 -6.97 -8.81
C GLU A 8 7.92 -6.90 -7.50
N LEU A 9 8.90 -6.00 -7.40
CA LEU A 9 9.64 -5.78 -6.16
C LEU A 9 8.73 -5.32 -5.02
N PHE A 10 7.86 -4.33 -5.28
CA PHE A 10 6.88 -3.91 -4.27
C PHE A 10 5.92 -5.03 -3.90
N ARG A 11 5.46 -5.84 -4.86
CA ARG A 11 4.56 -6.97 -4.59
C ARG A 11 5.22 -7.99 -3.64
N LEU A 12 6.46 -8.37 -3.93
CA LEU A 12 7.23 -9.29 -3.09
C LEU A 12 7.50 -8.68 -1.71
N GLY A 13 7.91 -7.41 -1.65
CA GLY A 13 8.12 -6.68 -0.40
C GLY A 13 6.86 -6.61 0.46
N LEU A 14 5.70 -6.30 -0.13
CA LEU A 14 4.41 -6.28 0.59
C LEU A 14 4.03 -7.66 1.15
N LEU A 15 4.21 -8.73 0.37
CA LEU A 15 3.90 -10.09 0.80
C LEU A 15 4.77 -10.57 1.97
N ASP A 16 6.04 -10.17 1.96
CA ASP A 16 7.02 -10.45 3.00
C ASP A 16 6.75 -9.60 4.25
N ALA A 17 6.57 -8.28 4.09
CA ALA A 17 6.20 -7.36 5.15
C ALA A 17 4.93 -7.80 5.90
N LEU A 18 3.89 -8.20 5.17
CA LEU A 18 2.65 -8.72 5.77
C LEU A 18 2.90 -10.01 6.58
N GLU A 19 3.83 -10.87 6.16
CA GLU A 19 4.18 -12.08 6.89
C GLU A 19 4.90 -11.74 8.20
N ILE A 20 5.93 -10.89 8.12
CA ILE A 20 6.70 -10.40 9.27
C ILE A 20 5.78 -9.74 10.30
N CYS A 21 4.83 -8.93 9.83
CA CYS A 21 3.93 -8.18 10.70
C CYS A 21 2.77 -9.01 11.27
N ARG A 22 2.52 -10.22 10.74
CA ARG A 22 1.37 -11.05 11.17
C ARG A 22 1.28 -11.24 12.68
N PRO A 23 2.34 -11.65 13.41
CA PRO A 23 2.22 -11.92 14.84
C PRO A 23 1.84 -10.68 15.66
N HIS A 24 2.21 -9.50 15.17
CA HIS A 24 1.83 -8.24 15.82
C HIS A 24 0.37 -7.90 15.57
N VAL A 25 -0.09 -8.01 14.32
CA VAL A 25 -1.51 -7.79 13.96
C VAL A 25 -2.42 -8.77 14.71
N GLU A 26 -2.05 -10.04 14.78
CA GLU A 26 -2.82 -11.05 15.52
C GLU A 26 -2.94 -10.71 17.01
N ARG A 27 -1.86 -10.24 17.63
CA ARG A 27 -1.87 -9.79 19.02
C ARG A 27 -2.78 -8.59 19.23
N MET A 28 -2.75 -7.60 18.36
CA MET A 28 -3.64 -6.43 18.43
C MET A 28 -5.12 -6.83 18.33
N MET A 29 -5.43 -7.84 17.51
CA MET A 29 -6.78 -8.38 17.43
C MET A 29 -7.19 -9.08 18.74
N GLU A 30 -6.27 -9.80 19.38
CA GLU A 30 -6.50 -10.46 20.68
C GLU A 30 -6.67 -9.46 21.82
N GLU A 31 -5.94 -8.34 21.79
CA GLU A 31 -5.99 -7.26 22.76
C GLU A 31 -7.16 -6.28 22.53
N GLY A 32 -7.91 -6.45 21.43
CA GLY A 32 -9.06 -5.62 21.08
C GLY A 32 -8.70 -4.26 20.47
N GLU A 33 -7.43 -4.04 20.10
CA GLU A 33 -6.97 -2.84 19.40
C GLU A 33 -7.35 -2.86 17.92
N LEU A 34 -7.54 -4.04 17.34
CA LEU A 34 -8.11 -4.26 16.01
C LEU A 34 -9.32 -5.18 16.10
N SER A 35 -10.26 -5.03 15.16
CA SER A 35 -11.43 -5.89 15.05
C SER A 35 -11.64 -6.36 13.61
N ASN A 36 -12.10 -7.60 13.47
CA ASN A 36 -12.60 -8.13 12.20
C ASN A 36 -14.11 -7.88 12.01
N ASP A 37 -14.80 -7.37 13.04
CA ASP A 37 -16.18 -6.93 12.92
C ASP A 37 -16.21 -5.57 12.23
N ALA A 38 -16.74 -5.54 11.01
CA ALA A 38 -16.89 -4.34 10.21
C ALA A 38 -17.59 -3.18 10.92
N SER A 39 -18.51 -3.47 11.83
CA SER A 39 -19.27 -2.45 12.56
C SER A 39 -18.46 -1.77 13.67
N HIS A 40 -17.38 -2.41 14.13
CA HIS A 40 -16.56 -1.95 15.24
C HIS A 40 -15.72 -0.71 14.89
N GLU A 41 -15.45 0.14 15.88
CA GLU A 41 -14.65 1.36 15.68
C GLU A 41 -13.17 1.07 15.34
N HIS A 42 -12.67 -0.07 15.81
CA HIS A 42 -11.33 -0.59 15.52
C HIS A 42 -11.27 -1.54 14.31
N ALA A 43 -12.35 -1.61 13.51
CA ALA A 43 -12.32 -2.36 12.27
C ALA A 43 -11.30 -1.75 11.31
N VAL A 44 -10.39 -2.55 10.74
CA VAL A 44 -9.46 -2.06 9.71
C VAL A 44 -10.27 -1.70 8.46
N ARG A 45 -10.16 -0.43 8.04
CA ARG A 45 -10.85 0.17 6.89
C ARG A 45 -9.90 0.72 5.83
N GLY A 46 -8.61 0.59 6.04
CA GLY A 46 -7.65 0.95 5.02
C GLY A 46 -6.24 0.46 5.32
N ILE A 47 -5.47 0.41 4.25
CA ILE A 47 -4.05 0.13 4.27
C ILE A 47 -3.37 1.13 3.35
N ALA A 48 -2.29 1.75 3.82
CA ALA A 48 -1.44 2.59 2.99
C ALA A 48 -0.11 1.88 2.76
N LEU A 49 0.44 2.04 1.56
CA LEU A 49 1.87 1.92 1.35
C LEU A 49 2.42 3.35 1.39
N ASP A 50 3.44 3.58 2.19
CA ASP A 50 4.15 4.86 2.28
C ASP A 50 5.54 4.66 1.68
N ILE A 51 5.89 5.44 0.65
CA ILE A 51 7.17 5.31 -0.04
C ILE A 51 7.92 6.62 0.10
N PHE A 52 9.13 6.53 0.67
CA PHE A 52 10.04 7.65 0.87
C PHE A 52 11.32 7.41 0.08
N PRO A 53 11.37 7.73 -1.23
CA PRO A 53 12.54 7.48 -2.05
C PRO A 53 13.81 8.18 -1.53
N TRP A 54 13.64 9.32 -0.85
CA TRP A 54 14.75 10.14 -0.35
C TRP A 54 15.42 9.53 0.88
N PHE A 55 14.68 8.72 1.64
CA PHE A 55 15.15 8.01 2.82
C PHE A 55 15.41 6.52 2.55
N THR A 56 15.18 6.06 1.32
CA THR A 56 15.24 4.64 0.96
C THR A 56 14.35 3.80 1.89
N GLN A 57 13.11 4.26 2.09
CA GLN A 57 12.17 3.60 2.99
C GLN A 57 10.84 3.34 2.28
N ALA A 58 10.23 2.22 2.63
CA ALA A 58 8.86 1.90 2.32
C ALA A 58 8.23 1.23 3.54
N ALA A 59 7.01 1.65 3.90
CA ALA A 59 6.31 1.17 5.08
C ALA A 59 4.84 0.94 4.76
N ILE A 60 4.17 0.17 5.61
CA ILE A 60 2.73 -0.02 5.54
C ILE A 60 2.11 0.72 6.74
N ALA A 61 0.92 1.28 6.58
CA ALA A 61 0.11 1.79 7.68
C ALA A 61 -1.29 1.21 7.63
N LEU A 62 -1.92 1.01 8.79
CA LEU A 62 -3.32 0.62 8.87
C LEU A 62 -4.19 1.80 9.27
N ARG A 63 -5.38 1.86 8.67
CA ARG A 63 -6.43 2.78 9.05
C ARG A 63 -7.57 2.00 9.68
N VAL A 64 -8.06 2.42 10.84
CA VAL A 64 -9.28 1.88 11.45
C VAL A 64 -10.49 2.79 11.20
N ARG A 65 -11.70 2.28 11.48
CA ARG A 65 -12.96 3.01 11.23
C ARG A 65 -13.04 4.35 11.96
N SER A 66 -12.52 4.44 13.19
CA SER A 66 -12.50 5.67 13.97
C SER A 66 -11.45 6.69 13.51
N ASP A 67 -10.53 6.32 12.63
CA ASP A 67 -9.53 7.26 12.11
C ASP A 67 -10.14 8.30 11.16
N PRO A 68 -9.64 9.55 11.19
CA PRO A 68 -10.10 10.59 10.29
C PRO A 68 -9.92 10.20 8.82
N GLU A 69 -10.87 10.61 7.97
CA GLU A 69 -10.81 10.49 6.51
C GLU A 69 -9.79 11.52 5.96
N THR A 70 -8.49 11.28 6.13
CA THR A 70 -7.43 12.22 5.76
C THR A 70 -6.27 11.51 5.06
N PRO A 71 -5.65 12.14 4.04
CA PRO A 71 -4.45 11.61 3.40
C PRO A 71 -3.21 11.68 4.30
N HIS A 72 -3.26 12.43 5.40
CA HIS A 72 -2.17 12.53 6.36
C HIS A 72 -2.11 11.28 7.23
N LEU A 73 -1.32 10.29 6.77
CA LEU A 73 -1.18 8.99 7.42
C LEU A 73 -0.80 9.10 8.91
N ALA A 74 0.02 10.10 9.29
CA ALA A 74 0.40 10.38 10.68
C ALA A 74 -0.77 10.73 11.63
N LYS A 75 -1.98 10.96 11.09
CA LYS A 75 -3.20 11.15 11.90
C LYS A 75 -3.95 9.84 12.16
N TRP A 76 -3.50 8.73 11.58
CA TRP A 76 -4.10 7.41 11.80
C TRP A 76 -3.50 6.79 13.04
N ARG A 77 -4.34 6.13 13.84
CA ARG A 77 -3.94 5.50 15.10
C ARG A 77 -2.83 4.47 14.90
N HIS A 78 -2.83 3.81 13.75
CA HIS A 78 -1.88 2.74 13.44
C HIS A 78 -0.91 3.11 12.31
N TYR A 79 -0.41 4.36 12.32
CA TYR A 79 0.54 4.89 11.34
C TYR A 79 1.94 4.26 11.42
N ASP A 80 2.60 4.35 12.58
CA ASP A 80 3.98 3.87 12.78
C ASP A 80 4.06 2.34 12.97
N PHE A 81 2.97 1.62 12.72
CA PHE A 81 2.85 0.22 13.13
C PHE A 81 3.80 -0.73 12.42
N PHE A 82 4.21 -0.40 11.19
CA PHE A 82 5.04 -1.28 10.40
C PHE A 82 6.35 -0.66 9.92
N SER A 83 6.61 0.63 10.20
CA SER A 83 7.84 1.29 9.74
C SER A 83 9.09 0.64 10.34
N ASP A 84 9.17 0.50 11.66
CA ASP A 84 10.38 -0.02 12.31
C ASP A 84 10.62 -1.52 12.05
N LEU A 85 9.57 -2.34 12.09
CA LEU A 85 9.68 -3.79 11.84
C LEU A 85 10.01 -4.09 10.37
N ILE A 86 9.33 -3.45 9.41
CA ILE A 86 9.56 -3.71 7.99
C ILE A 86 10.94 -3.21 7.56
N ILE A 87 11.35 -2.01 8.01
CA ILE A 87 12.65 -1.44 7.65
C ILE A 87 13.81 -2.33 8.14
N VAL A 88 13.64 -3.00 9.29
CA VAL A 88 14.69 -3.82 9.89
C VAL A 88 14.66 -5.27 9.41
N GLU A 89 13.48 -5.85 9.18
CA GLU A 89 13.34 -7.30 9.01
C GLU A 89 13.01 -7.74 7.57
N SER A 90 12.48 -6.87 6.71
CA SER A 90 12.11 -7.23 5.34
C SER A 90 13.18 -6.86 4.32
N GLU A 91 14.03 -7.82 3.95
CA GLU A 91 15.00 -7.64 2.86
C GLU A 91 14.29 -7.32 1.53
N ALA A 92 13.17 -7.98 1.25
CA ALA A 92 12.40 -7.77 0.02
C ALA A 92 11.80 -6.36 -0.06
N MET A 93 11.29 -5.80 1.05
CA MET A 93 10.83 -4.41 1.06
C MET A 93 12.01 -3.43 0.96
N GLY A 94 13.14 -3.75 1.60
CA GLY A 94 14.38 -3.00 1.46
C GLY A 94 14.85 -2.90 0.00
N GLU A 95 14.81 -4.00 -0.75
CA GLU A 95 15.11 -4.01 -2.18
C GLU A 95 14.15 -3.11 -2.98
N ALA A 96 12.84 -3.17 -2.69
CA ALA A 96 11.85 -2.32 -3.36
C ALA A 96 12.07 -0.83 -3.07
N ALA A 97 12.35 -0.48 -1.81
CA ALA A 97 12.64 0.88 -1.39
C ALA A 97 13.96 1.40 -2.00
N GLN A 98 14.99 0.55 -2.08
CA GLN A 98 16.24 0.88 -2.77
C GLN A 98 16.02 1.11 -4.26
N TYR A 99 15.22 0.27 -4.91
CA TYR A 99 14.88 0.46 -6.31
C TYR A 99 14.17 1.80 -6.55
N ALA A 100 13.20 2.16 -5.71
CA ALA A 100 12.52 3.44 -5.76
C ALA A 100 13.49 4.62 -5.56
N ALA A 101 14.43 4.50 -4.62
CA ALA A 101 15.46 5.51 -4.37
C ALA A 101 16.40 5.67 -5.57
N ASP A 102 16.79 4.57 -6.23
CA ASP A 102 17.64 4.59 -7.41
C ASP A 102 16.95 5.24 -8.61
N VAL A 103 15.68 4.91 -8.85
CA VAL A 103 14.84 5.53 -9.89
C VAL A 103 14.66 7.04 -9.63
N TRP A 104 14.53 7.45 -8.37
CA TRP A 104 14.44 8.86 -8.01
C TRP A 104 15.76 9.61 -8.24
N LYS A 105 16.90 9.01 -7.90
CA LYS A 105 18.24 9.61 -8.03
C LYS A 105 18.72 9.67 -9.47
N ASP A 106 18.45 8.62 -10.24
CA ASP A 106 18.86 8.48 -11.64
C ASP A 106 17.67 8.00 -12.50
N PRO A 107 16.75 8.92 -12.86
CA PRO A 107 15.60 8.60 -13.69
C PRO A 107 16.01 7.98 -15.05
N PRO A 108 15.20 7.06 -15.61
CA PRO A 108 15.45 6.54 -16.95
C PRO A 108 15.62 7.66 -17.99
N ALA A 109 16.51 7.45 -18.96
CA ALA A 109 16.78 8.43 -20.00
C ALA A 109 15.49 8.90 -20.70
N GLY A 110 15.25 10.21 -20.70
CA GLY A 110 14.06 10.83 -21.29
C GLY A 110 12.83 10.88 -20.37
N VAL A 111 12.96 10.49 -19.10
CA VAL A 111 11.90 10.61 -18.08
C VAL A 111 12.30 11.68 -17.07
N GLU A 112 11.43 12.66 -16.82
CA GLU A 112 11.67 13.66 -15.78
C GLU A 112 11.56 13.04 -14.37
N MET A 113 12.25 13.63 -13.40
CA MET A 113 12.25 13.12 -12.01
C MET A 113 10.83 12.99 -11.43
N GLY A 114 9.95 13.96 -11.71
CA GLY A 114 8.54 13.90 -11.29
C GLY A 114 7.80 12.72 -11.91
N ASP A 115 7.96 12.48 -13.20
CA ASP A 115 7.34 11.35 -13.89
C ASP A 115 7.87 9.99 -13.37
N ALA A 116 9.17 9.90 -13.10
CA ALA A 116 9.77 8.70 -12.51
C ALA A 116 9.21 8.40 -11.11
N ALA A 117 8.94 9.45 -10.32
CA ALA A 117 8.27 9.32 -9.04
C ALA A 117 6.84 8.82 -9.21
N HIS A 118 6.05 9.46 -10.09
CA HIS A 118 4.68 9.05 -10.41
C HIS A 118 4.62 7.58 -10.84
N LEU A 119 5.56 7.11 -11.67
CA LEU A 119 5.65 5.71 -12.09
C LEU A 119 5.98 4.78 -10.93
N THR A 120 6.83 5.19 -10.01
CA THR A 120 7.16 4.41 -8.80
C THR A 120 5.95 4.28 -7.89
N PHE A 121 5.21 5.37 -7.66
CA PHE A 121 3.96 5.32 -6.91
C PHE A 121 2.91 4.47 -7.65
N LEU A 122 2.75 4.61 -8.96
CA LEU A 122 1.81 3.78 -9.72
C LEU A 122 2.14 2.29 -9.58
N ALA A 123 3.42 1.91 -9.67
CA ALA A 123 3.87 0.54 -9.47
C ALA A 123 3.58 0.03 -8.05
N GLY A 124 3.82 0.85 -7.03
CA GLY A 124 3.47 0.54 -5.64
C GLY A 124 1.96 0.37 -5.43
N ALA A 125 1.14 1.24 -6.03
CA ALA A 125 -0.32 1.15 -5.97
C ALA A 125 -0.85 -0.11 -6.67
N GLU A 126 -0.30 -0.47 -7.83
CA GLU A 126 -0.66 -1.70 -8.53
C GLU A 126 -0.26 -2.95 -7.76
N ALA A 127 0.91 -2.94 -7.11
CA ALA A 127 1.37 -4.01 -6.23
C ALA A 127 0.48 -4.15 -4.99
N LEU A 128 0.09 -3.02 -4.38
CA LEU A 128 -0.81 -3.01 -3.22
C LEU A 128 -2.22 -3.51 -3.57
N LEU A 129 -2.66 -3.27 -4.81
CA LEU A 129 -3.91 -3.79 -5.37
C LEU A 129 -3.76 -5.18 -6.02
N ASP A 130 -2.62 -5.86 -5.88
CA ASP A 130 -2.43 -7.21 -6.40
C ASP A 130 -3.24 -8.23 -5.60
N ASP A 131 -3.83 -9.20 -6.29
CA ASP A 131 -4.70 -10.20 -5.69
C ASP A 131 -4.03 -11.00 -4.56
N SER A 132 -2.73 -11.33 -4.72
CA SER A 132 -1.99 -12.10 -3.71
C SER A 132 -1.74 -11.28 -2.44
N VAL A 133 -1.49 -9.98 -2.59
CA VAL A 133 -1.31 -9.05 -1.46
C VAL A 133 -2.63 -8.87 -0.71
N GLN A 134 -3.72 -8.64 -1.44
CA GLN A 134 -5.05 -8.47 -0.85
C GLN A 134 -5.52 -9.74 -0.14
N GLU A 135 -5.31 -10.92 -0.74
CA GLU A 135 -5.66 -12.21 -0.13
C GLU A 135 -4.89 -12.44 1.17
N LYS A 136 -3.57 -12.18 1.17
CA LYS A 136 -2.74 -12.32 2.36
C LYS A 136 -3.20 -11.36 3.47
N LEU A 137 -3.50 -10.11 3.14
CA LEU A 137 -4.02 -9.13 4.09
C LEU A 137 -5.36 -9.59 4.70
N CYS A 138 -6.32 -10.01 3.89
CA CYS A 138 -7.62 -10.48 4.36
C CYS A 138 -7.47 -11.68 5.31
N ARG A 139 -6.57 -12.61 4.97
CA ARG A 139 -6.27 -13.77 5.80
C ARG A 139 -5.71 -13.38 7.17
N ILE A 140 -4.77 -12.43 7.21
CA ILE A 140 -4.19 -11.94 8.48
C ILE A 140 -5.26 -11.25 9.33
N LEU A 141 -6.09 -10.41 8.71
CA LEU A 141 -7.16 -9.68 9.38
C LEU A 141 -8.40 -10.54 9.71
N ARG A 142 -8.43 -11.81 9.27
CA ARG A 142 -9.54 -12.75 9.46
C ARG A 142 -10.88 -12.18 8.98
N VAL A 143 -10.85 -11.51 7.82
CA VAL A 143 -12.01 -10.92 7.15
C VAL A 143 -12.25 -11.59 5.80
N ASP A 144 -13.51 -11.66 5.38
CA ASP A 144 -13.86 -12.17 4.07
C ASP A 144 -13.44 -11.18 2.97
N ARG A 145 -12.79 -11.68 1.92
CA ARG A 145 -12.32 -10.89 0.77
C ARG A 145 -13.48 -10.16 0.10
N ASP A 146 -14.66 -10.78 0.01
CA ASP A 146 -15.82 -10.16 -0.62
C ASP A 146 -16.39 -9.01 0.23
N SER A 147 -16.24 -9.09 1.56
CA SER A 147 -16.58 -7.99 2.47
C SER A 147 -15.56 -6.85 2.39
N VAL A 148 -14.28 -7.18 2.16
CA VAL A 148 -13.17 -6.21 2.02
C VAL A 148 -13.25 -5.42 0.72
N LEU A 149 -13.57 -6.09 -0.39
CA LEU A 149 -13.61 -5.51 -1.75
C LEU A 149 -14.85 -4.64 -2.00
N ALA A 150 -15.97 -4.91 -1.32
CA ALA A 150 -17.23 -4.21 -1.57
C ALA A 150 -17.31 -2.80 -0.95
N GLU A 151 -16.84 -2.61 0.29
CA GLU A 151 -17.01 -1.32 1.00
C GLU A 151 -15.94 -0.98 2.05
N MET A 152 -14.99 -1.88 2.37
CA MET A 152 -14.25 -1.77 3.63
C MET A 152 -12.80 -1.30 3.51
N MET A 153 -12.02 -1.76 2.53
CA MET A 153 -10.57 -1.47 2.51
C MET A 153 -10.20 -0.45 1.44
N LYS A 154 -9.93 0.76 1.90
CA LYS A 154 -9.33 1.81 1.07
C LYS A 154 -7.82 1.60 1.04
N TYR A 155 -7.26 1.53 -0.16
CA TYR A 155 -5.82 1.45 -0.36
C TYR A 155 -5.30 2.84 -0.65
N TYR A 156 -4.21 3.24 -0.04
CA TYR A 156 -3.68 4.60 -0.18
C TYR A 156 -2.22 4.57 -0.57
N LEU A 157 -1.89 5.47 -1.49
CA LEU A 157 -0.53 5.84 -1.80
C LEU A 157 -0.58 7.28 -2.29
N PHE A 158 0.22 8.14 -1.68
CA PHE A 158 0.26 9.58 -1.96
C PHE A 158 1.68 10.01 -2.28
N HIS A 159 1.80 11.07 -3.07
CA HIS A 159 3.11 11.70 -3.28
C HIS A 159 3.48 12.52 -2.02
N PRO A 160 4.68 12.35 -1.44
CA PRO A 160 5.04 12.94 -0.14
C PRO A 160 5.10 14.48 -0.13
N ASP A 161 5.24 15.13 -1.29
CA ASP A 161 5.13 16.60 -1.40
C ASP A 161 3.69 17.11 -1.62
N MET A 162 2.70 16.20 -1.65
CA MET A 162 1.28 16.47 -1.87
C MET A 162 0.96 17.21 -3.19
N THR A 163 1.89 17.27 -4.14
CA THR A 163 1.64 17.86 -5.48
C THR A 163 0.51 17.17 -6.22
N CYS A 164 0.24 15.91 -5.87
CA CYS A 164 -0.96 15.19 -6.24
C CYS A 164 -1.78 14.88 -4.98
N GLU A 165 -2.90 15.58 -4.79
CA GLU A 165 -3.89 15.25 -3.74
C GLU A 165 -4.68 13.96 -4.04
N SER A 166 -4.46 13.36 -5.22
CA SER A 166 -5.16 12.16 -5.65
C SER A 166 -4.46 10.89 -5.16
N ASN A 167 -5.25 9.94 -4.69
CA ASN A 167 -4.81 8.61 -4.32
C ASN A 167 -4.48 7.76 -5.57
N TYR A 168 -3.25 7.26 -5.69
CA TYR A 168 -2.83 6.44 -6.84
C TYR A 168 -3.61 5.14 -6.98
N CYS A 169 -4.07 4.55 -5.87
CA CYS A 169 -4.90 3.35 -5.94
C CYS A 169 -6.26 3.63 -6.60
N ASP A 170 -6.83 4.82 -6.40
CA ASP A 170 -8.06 5.24 -7.08
C ASP A 170 -7.80 5.46 -8.57
N ILE A 171 -6.65 6.04 -8.94
CA ILE A 171 -6.23 6.19 -10.33
C ILE A 171 -6.15 4.82 -11.02
N VAL A 172 -5.42 3.87 -10.43
CA VAL A 172 -5.27 2.49 -10.95
C VAL A 172 -6.63 1.81 -11.10
N ARG A 173 -7.51 1.91 -10.09
CA ARG A 173 -8.86 1.32 -10.14
C ARG A 173 -9.69 1.91 -11.27
N MET A 174 -9.71 3.24 -11.41
CA MET A 174 -10.41 3.91 -12.51
C MET A 174 -9.91 3.47 -13.88
N TRP A 175 -8.59 3.30 -14.05
CA TRP A 175 -8.00 2.81 -15.29
C TRP A 175 -8.40 1.37 -15.60
N ARG A 176 -8.29 0.45 -14.64
CA ARG A 176 -8.71 -0.95 -14.83
C ARG A 176 -10.19 -1.07 -15.19
N ILE A 177 -11.06 -0.31 -14.52
CA ILE A 177 -12.49 -0.24 -14.83
C ILE A 177 -12.70 0.28 -16.26
N LYS A 178 -11.97 1.33 -16.67
CA LYS A 178 -12.05 1.85 -18.03
C LYS A 178 -11.65 0.82 -19.07
N GLU A 179 -10.56 0.10 -18.87
CA GLU A 179 -10.13 -0.97 -19.79
C GLU A 179 -11.13 -2.13 -19.85
N GLN A 180 -11.68 -2.56 -18.71
CA GLN A 180 -12.70 -3.60 -18.66
C GLN A 180 -13.99 -3.16 -19.36
N ASN A 181 -14.45 -1.93 -19.12
CA ASN A 181 -15.61 -1.37 -19.78
C ASN A 181 -15.37 -1.22 -21.30
N GLN A 182 -14.16 -0.84 -21.73
CA GLN A 182 -13.83 -0.81 -23.15
C GLN A 182 -13.87 -2.20 -23.81
N LYS A 183 -13.47 -3.26 -23.09
CA LYS A 183 -13.56 -4.66 -23.56
C LYS A 183 -14.98 -5.24 -23.55
N LEU A 184 -15.89 -4.71 -22.72
CA LEU A 184 -17.31 -5.09 -22.69
C LEU A 184 -18.13 -4.40 -23.79
N TRP A 185 -17.57 -3.37 -24.42
CA TRP A 185 -18.18 -2.60 -25.51
C TRP A 185 -17.59 -2.95 -26.89
N SER A 186 -16.85 -4.05 -26.99
CA SER A 186 -16.35 -4.67 -28.22
C SER A 186 -16.99 -6.04 -28.43
#